data_AF-A0AAW2KBQ1-F1
#
_entry.id   AF-A0AAW2KBQ1-F1
#
_cell.length_a   1.000
_cell.length_b   1.000
_cell.length_c   1.000
_cell.angle_alpha   90.00
_cell.angle_beta   90.00
_cell.angle_gamma   90.00
#
_symmetry.space_group_name_H-M   'P 1'
#
loop_
_entity.id
_entity.type
_entity.pdbx_description
1 polymer ?
#
loop_
_entity_poly.entity_id
_entity_poly.type
_entity_poly.pdbx_seq_one_letter_code
_entity_poly.pdbx_strand_id
1 'polypeptide(L)'
;MADFTTSTHRANWIFTPQDLKEKYKDANKRAKQALEKYGATRMEVDIDGSFSYAEPQNDAKDNADKHSRPKALKIEEEQLLRAFYEFKIQDVCDAFKFPRKIQATALIYFKRFYLEWSVMEHHPKNIMLTCIYAACKAEENHVSAEELGKGIEQDHQMILNNEMLVLQA
;
A
#
# COMPACT_ATOMS: atom_id res chain seq x y z
N MET A 1 0.32 32.36 -4.99
CA MET A 1 0.77 31.36 -5.98
C MET A 1 1.59 30.34 -5.21
N ALA A 2 1.22 29.06 -5.23
CA ALA A 2 2.00 28.03 -4.52
C ALA A 2 3.31 27.81 -5.27
N ASP A 3 4.45 27.97 -4.58
CA ASP A 3 5.77 27.81 -5.18
C ASP A 3 6.21 26.35 -5.10
N PHE A 4 6.41 25.73 -6.27
CA PHE A 4 6.93 24.36 -6.34
C PHE A 4 8.34 24.25 -5.78
N THR A 5 9.16 25.30 -5.91
CA THR A 5 10.58 25.27 -5.53
C THR A 5 10.80 25.06 -4.04
N THR A 6 9.90 25.59 -3.21
CA THR A 6 9.89 25.47 -1.75
C THR A 6 8.94 24.37 -1.25
N SER A 7 8.33 23.59 -2.15
CA SER A 7 7.34 22.58 -1.76
C SER A 7 7.99 21.33 -1.14
N THR A 8 7.27 20.69 -0.22
CA THR A 8 7.68 19.38 0.35
C THR A 8 7.75 18.28 -0.71
N HIS A 9 6.94 18.38 -1.77
CA HIS A 9 7.01 17.47 -2.90
C HIS A 9 8.39 17.53 -3.57
N ARG A 10 8.88 18.73 -3.87
CA ARG A 10 10.19 18.90 -4.51
C ARG A 10 11.34 18.46 -3.61
N ALA A 11 11.26 18.76 -2.30
CA ALA A 11 12.32 18.43 -1.35
C ALA A 11 12.44 16.92 -1.08
N ASN A 12 11.31 16.21 -0.96
CA ASN A 12 11.31 14.85 -0.40
C ASN A 12 10.90 13.76 -1.41
N TRP A 13 10.31 14.11 -2.55
CA TRP A 13 9.63 13.14 -3.43
C TRP A 13 10.07 13.20 -4.90
N ILE A 14 11.17 13.89 -5.20
CA ILE A 14 11.79 13.91 -6.52
C ILE A 14 13.08 13.09 -6.47
N PHE A 15 13.12 12.00 -7.23
CA PHE A 15 14.20 11.02 -7.21
C PHE A 15 14.75 10.78 -8.62
N THR A 16 16.01 10.37 -8.70
CA THR A 16 16.55 9.86 -9.96
C THR A 16 16.03 8.44 -10.24
N PRO A 17 16.04 7.96 -11.49
CA PRO A 17 15.66 6.58 -11.80
C PRO A 17 16.50 5.53 -11.06
N GLN A 18 17.74 5.87 -10.68
CA GLN A 18 18.62 4.98 -9.93
C GLN A 18 18.18 4.89 -8.46
N ASP A 19 17.91 6.03 -7.82
CA ASP A 19 17.43 6.07 -6.42
C ASP A 19 16.12 5.28 -6.25
N LEU A 20 15.21 5.39 -7.23
CA LEU A 20 13.95 4.64 -7.22
C LEU A 20 14.20 3.12 -7.25
N LYS A 21 15.12 2.65 -8.10
CA LYS A 21 15.46 1.22 -8.18
C LYS A 21 16.07 0.72 -6.88
N GLU A 22 16.92 1.53 -6.25
CA GLU A 22 17.54 1.20 -4.97
C GLU A 22 16.51 1.10 -3.86
N LYS A 23 15.59 2.08 -3.74
CA LYS A 23 14.47 2.03 -2.80
C LYS A 23 13.63 0.76 -2.93
N TYR A 24 13.22 0.40 -4.15
CA TYR A 24 12.46 -0.85 -4.36
C TYR A 24 13.27 -2.10 -4.01
N LYS A 25 14.57 -2.10 -4.29
CA LYS A 25 15.45 -3.22 -3.94
C LYS A 25 15.58 -3.37 -2.43
N ASP A 26 15.69 -2.26 -1.70
CA ASP A 26 15.79 -2.25 -0.25
C ASP A 26 14.50 -2.71 0.41
N ALA A 27 13.34 -2.22 -0.04
CA ALA A 27 12.03 -2.68 0.43
C ALA A 27 11.82 -4.18 0.19
N ASN A 28 12.13 -4.67 -1.03
CA ASN A 28 12.02 -6.10 -1.35
C ASN A 28 12.99 -6.96 -0.51
N LYS A 29 14.21 -6.48 -0.29
CA LYS A 29 15.21 -7.17 0.54
C LYS A 29 14.75 -7.26 2.00
N ARG A 30 14.23 -6.18 2.56
CA ARG A 30 13.69 -6.13 3.93
C ARG A 30 12.54 -7.12 4.09
N ALA A 31 11.59 -7.13 3.17
CA ALA A 31 10.48 -8.07 3.18
C ALA A 31 10.95 -9.53 3.04
N LYS A 32 11.95 -9.83 2.20
CA LYS A 32 12.56 -11.16 2.11
C LYS A 32 13.17 -11.62 3.43
N GLN A 33 13.91 -10.74 4.09
CA GLN A 33 14.52 -11.03 5.39
C GLN A 33 13.46 -11.28 6.47
N ALA A 34 12.38 -10.50 6.47
CA ALA A 34 11.24 -10.72 7.37
C ALA A 34 10.59 -12.09 7.12
N LEU A 35 10.37 -12.46 5.85
CA LEU A 35 9.81 -13.76 5.48
C LEU A 35 10.69 -14.92 5.95
N GLU A 36 12.01 -14.80 5.79
CA GLU A 36 12.97 -15.82 6.23
C GLU A 36 13.02 -15.96 7.76
N LYS A 37 12.90 -14.84 8.49
CA LYS A 37 13.03 -14.80 9.95
C LYS A 37 11.74 -15.19 10.68
N TYR A 38 10.59 -14.69 10.22
CA TYR A 38 9.31 -14.80 10.91
C TYR A 38 8.32 -15.74 10.22
N GLY A 39 8.60 -16.17 8.98
CA GLY A 39 7.68 -16.99 8.18
C GLY A 39 6.52 -16.22 7.56
N ALA A 40 6.37 -14.94 7.90
CA ALA A 40 5.38 -14.02 7.36
C ALA A 40 6.00 -12.64 7.11
N THR A 41 5.44 -11.92 6.13
CA THR A 41 5.83 -10.54 5.78
C THR A 41 4.84 -9.50 6.26
N ARG A 42 3.64 -9.92 6.67
CA ARG A 42 2.57 -9.03 7.10
C ARG A 42 2.98 -8.33 8.39
N MET A 43 2.95 -6.99 8.34
CA MET A 43 3.18 -6.13 9.49
C MET A 43 1.84 -5.60 9.98
N GLU A 44 1.68 -5.61 11.30
CA GLU A 44 0.56 -5.00 11.98
C GLU A 44 1.01 -3.70 12.64
N VAL A 45 0.06 -2.76 12.76
CA VAL A 45 0.27 -1.48 13.41
C VAL A 45 -0.44 -1.55 14.75
N ASP A 46 0.35 -1.49 15.82
CA ASP A 46 -0.17 -1.47 17.17
C ASP A 46 -0.82 -0.11 17.49
N ILE A 47 -1.63 -0.06 18.54
CA ILE A 47 -2.40 1.15 18.94
C ILE A 47 -1.47 2.33 19.25
N ASP A 48 -0.24 2.07 19.65
CA ASP A 48 0.81 3.07 19.91
C ASP A 48 1.55 3.54 18.65
N GLY A 49 1.18 3.01 17.48
CA GLY A 49 1.82 3.30 16.20
C GLY A 49 3.14 2.55 15.98
N SER A 50 3.49 1.61 16.86
CA SER A 50 4.62 0.72 16.63
C SER A 50 4.26 -0.38 15.63
N PHE A 51 5.29 -0.92 14.98
CA PHE A 51 5.14 -1.96 13.98
C PHE A 51 5.59 -3.30 14.55
N SER A 52 4.71 -4.30 14.47
CA SER A 52 5.01 -5.68 14.84
C SER A 52 4.82 -6.61 13.64
N TYR A 53 5.64 -7.65 13.54
CA TYR A 53 5.41 -8.72 12.55
C TYR A 53 4.38 -9.69 13.14
N ALA A 54 3.40 -10.08 12.32
CA ALA A 54 2.44 -11.10 12.73
C ALA A 54 3.19 -12.40 13.06
N GLU A 55 3.10 -12.86 14.31
CA GLU A 55 3.66 -14.15 14.68
C GLU A 55 2.89 -15.26 13.95
N PRO A 56 3.58 -16.32 13.47
CA PRO A 56 2.88 -17.45 12.87
C PRO A 56 1.97 -18.09 13.92
N GLN A 57 0.66 -17.98 13.73
CA GLN A 57 -0.32 -18.72 14.53
C GLN A 57 -0.06 -20.22 14.36
N ASN A 58 0.46 -20.85 15.41
CA ASN A 58 0.51 -22.30 15.55
C ASN A 58 -0.89 -22.82 15.88
N ASP A 59 -1.84 -22.70 14.96
CA ASP A 59 -3.07 -23.49 15.03
C ASP A 59 -2.76 -24.91 14.55
N ALA A 60 -2.23 -25.69 15.48
CA ALA A 60 -2.09 -27.13 15.35
C ALA A 60 -3.48 -27.79 15.29
N LYS A 61 -4.09 -27.82 14.10
CA LYS A 61 -5.02 -28.88 13.71
C LYS A 61 -4.77 -29.29 12.25
N ASP A 62 -3.85 -30.24 12.14
CA ASP A 62 -3.95 -31.43 11.31
C ASP A 62 -4.76 -31.29 10.01
N ASN A 63 -4.08 -30.90 8.94
CA ASN A 63 -4.28 -31.58 7.67
C ASN A 63 -3.03 -31.49 6.82
N ALA A 64 -2.65 -32.66 6.33
CA ALA A 64 -1.47 -32.91 5.53
C ALA A 64 -1.56 -32.21 4.17
N ASP A 65 -0.97 -31.03 4.05
CA ASP A 65 -0.40 -30.59 2.78
C ASP A 65 0.90 -29.85 3.01
N LYS A 66 1.97 -30.40 2.44
CA LYS A 66 3.28 -29.76 2.27
C LYS A 66 3.15 -28.58 1.31
N HIS A 67 2.39 -27.56 1.66
CA HIS A 67 2.38 -26.32 0.90
C HIS A 67 3.70 -25.61 1.13
N SER A 68 4.49 -25.54 0.05
CA SER A 68 5.71 -24.76 -0.10
C SER A 68 5.68 -23.51 0.76
N ARG A 69 6.74 -23.28 1.55
CA ARG A 69 6.99 -21.98 2.18
C ARG A 69 6.66 -20.86 1.17
N PRO A 70 5.96 -19.79 1.57
CA PRO A 70 5.64 -18.70 0.67
C PRO A 70 6.91 -18.25 -0.05
N LYS A 71 6.91 -18.30 -1.38
CA LYS A 71 8.07 -17.91 -2.17
C LYS A 71 8.10 -16.40 -2.25
N ALA A 72 9.21 -15.79 -1.82
CA ALA A 72 9.36 -14.35 -1.94
C ALA A 72 9.30 -13.89 -3.40
N LEU A 73 8.64 -12.75 -3.62
CA LEU A 73 8.53 -12.15 -4.94
C LEU A 73 9.85 -11.53 -5.39
N LYS A 74 10.09 -11.60 -6.69
CA LYS A 74 11.15 -10.83 -7.36
C LYS A 74 10.70 -9.39 -7.55
N ILE A 75 11.67 -8.50 -7.75
CA ILE A 75 11.41 -7.06 -7.92
C ILE A 75 10.52 -6.80 -9.14
N GLU A 76 10.71 -7.58 -10.21
CA GLU A 76 9.91 -7.46 -11.44
C GLU A 76 8.46 -7.89 -11.21
N GLU A 77 8.23 -8.91 -10.38
CA GLU A 77 6.89 -9.37 -10.01
C GLU A 77 6.17 -8.32 -9.16
N GLU A 78 6.87 -7.71 -8.20
CA GLU A 78 6.32 -6.58 -7.43
C GLU A 78 6.01 -5.38 -8.32
N GLN A 79 6.86 -5.08 -9.30
CA GLN A 79 6.63 -3.99 -10.24
C GLN A 79 5.36 -4.22 -11.08
N LEU A 80 5.15 -5.45 -11.57
CA LEU A 80 3.93 -5.80 -12.32
C LEU A 80 2.68 -5.67 -11.47
N LEU A 81 2.71 -6.13 -10.22
CA LEU A 81 1.59 -5.97 -9.29
C LEU A 81 1.29 -4.49 -9.03
N ARG A 82 2.31 -3.67 -8.77
CA ARG A 82 2.10 -2.23 -8.57
C ARG A 82 1.49 -1.57 -9.80
N ALA A 83 2.02 -1.84 -10.99
CA ALA A 83 1.47 -1.31 -12.24
C ALA A 83 0.00 -1.74 -12.44
N PHE A 84 -0.33 -2.99 -12.15
CA PHE A 84 -1.71 -3.49 -12.23
C PHE A 84 -2.65 -2.71 -11.31
N TYR A 85 -2.25 -2.48 -10.06
CA TYR A 85 -3.08 -1.74 -9.11
C TYR A 85 -3.10 -0.22 -9.37
N GLU A 86 -2.06 0.34 -9.97
CA GLU A 86 -2.11 1.70 -10.50
C GLU A 86 -3.20 1.88 -11.56
N PHE A 87 -3.39 0.89 -12.46
CA PHE A 87 -4.53 0.91 -13.38
C PHE A 87 -5.88 0.75 -12.64
N LYS A 88 -5.93 -0.13 -11.64
CA LYS A 88 -7.17 -0.33 -10.84
C LYS A 88 -7.59 0.91 -10.06
N ILE A 89 -6.65 1.74 -9.60
CA ILE A 89 -6.98 3.05 -9.01
C ILE A 89 -7.81 3.88 -9.99
N GLN A 90 -7.41 3.89 -11.27
CA GLN A 90 -8.10 4.66 -12.30
C GLN A 90 -9.50 4.09 -12.55
N ASP A 91 -9.63 2.77 -12.71
CA ASP A 91 -10.93 2.09 -12.87
C ASP A 91 -11.90 2.45 -11.74
N VAL A 92 -11.42 2.40 -10.49
CA VAL A 92 -12.24 2.73 -9.32
C VAL A 92 -12.60 4.22 -9.30
N CYS A 93 -11.64 5.12 -9.50
CA CYS A 93 -11.93 6.56 -9.54
C CYS A 93 -12.94 6.91 -10.64
N ASP A 94 -12.83 6.30 -11.83
CA ASP A 94 -13.75 6.52 -12.94
C ASP A 94 -15.15 5.96 -12.62
N ALA A 95 -15.25 4.78 -11.98
CA ALA A 95 -16.52 4.19 -11.56
C ALA A 95 -17.29 5.06 -10.55
N PHE A 96 -16.57 5.66 -9.59
CA PHE A 96 -17.13 6.61 -8.62
C PHE A 96 -17.26 8.04 -9.17
N LYS A 97 -16.88 8.27 -10.44
CA LYS A 97 -16.87 9.58 -11.11
C LYS A 97 -16.08 10.64 -10.34
N PHE A 98 -14.98 10.24 -9.71
CA PHE A 98 -14.13 11.16 -8.99
C PHE A 98 -13.40 12.12 -9.95
N PRO A 99 -13.22 13.39 -9.55
CA PRO A 99 -12.40 14.32 -10.31
C PRO A 99 -10.97 13.80 -10.52
N ARG A 100 -10.38 14.14 -11.67
CA ARG A 100 -9.00 13.73 -12.03
C ARG A 100 -7.95 14.09 -10.96
N LYS A 101 -8.16 15.17 -10.21
CA LYS A 101 -7.28 15.56 -9.09
C LYS A 101 -7.20 14.49 -8.00
N ILE A 102 -8.34 13.86 -7.64
CA ILE A 102 -8.39 12.78 -6.65
C ILE A 102 -7.63 11.56 -7.15
N GLN A 103 -7.86 11.17 -8.41
CA GLN A 103 -7.16 10.06 -9.04
C GLN A 103 -5.64 10.29 -9.05
N ALA A 104 -5.19 11.49 -9.41
CA ALA A 104 -3.77 11.84 -9.39
C ALA A 104 -3.17 11.77 -7.97
N THR A 105 -3.87 12.32 -6.98
CA THR A 105 -3.45 12.31 -5.58
C THR A 105 -3.40 10.88 -5.02
N ALA A 106 -4.39 10.03 -5.33
CA ALA A 106 -4.41 8.63 -4.93
C ALA A 106 -3.24 7.83 -5.55
N LEU A 107 -2.94 8.05 -6.83
CA LEU A 107 -1.77 7.45 -7.50
C LEU A 107 -0.46 7.90 -6.86
N ILE A 108 -0.34 9.17 -6.48
CA ILE A 108 0.84 9.69 -5.77
C ILE A 108 0.99 8.97 -4.43
N TYR A 109 -0.06 8.89 -3.61
CA TYR A 109 -0.01 8.18 -2.33
C TYR A 109 0.37 6.71 -2.50
N PHE A 110 -0.24 6.01 -3.45
CA PHE A 110 0.06 4.61 -3.72
C PHE A 110 1.53 4.39 -4.13
N LYS A 111 2.05 5.24 -5.03
CA LYS A 111 3.46 5.15 -5.48
C LYS A 111 4.43 5.47 -4.37
N ARG A 112 4.14 6.48 -3.54
CA ARG A 112 4.96 6.87 -2.39
C ARG A 112 5.01 5.76 -1.35
N PHE A 113 3.85 5.19 -1.03
CA PHE A 113 3.73 4.07 -0.12
C PHE A 113 4.64 2.91 -0.50
N TYR A 114 4.57 2.47 -1.76
CA TYR A 114 5.38 1.34 -2.25
C TYR A 114 6.82 1.68 -2.61
N LEU A 115 7.27 2.92 -2.39
CA LEU A 115 8.70 3.22 -2.37
C LEU A 115 9.36 2.80 -1.06
N GLU A 116 8.60 2.80 0.04
CA GLU A 116 9.08 2.42 1.36
C GLU A 116 8.73 0.95 1.67
N TRP A 117 7.53 0.52 1.30
CA TRP A 117 6.97 -0.79 1.61
C TRP A 117 7.00 -1.76 0.43
N SER A 118 7.12 -3.06 0.71
CA SER A 118 6.94 -4.12 -0.30
C SER A 118 5.46 -4.53 -0.42
N VAL A 119 5.06 -4.98 -1.62
CA VAL A 119 3.71 -5.57 -1.82
C VAL A 119 3.51 -6.86 -1.03
N MET A 120 4.60 -7.49 -0.59
CA MET A 120 4.54 -8.67 0.29
C MET A 120 4.12 -8.29 1.72
N GLU A 121 4.37 -7.06 2.15
CA GLU A 121 4.10 -6.60 3.52
C GLU A 121 2.67 -6.08 3.65
N HIS A 122 2.25 -5.28 2.66
CA HIS A 122 0.91 -4.71 2.61
C HIS A 122 0.26 -4.99 1.27
N HIS A 123 -0.93 -5.63 1.32
CA HIS A 123 -1.62 -6.07 0.12
C HIS A 123 -2.10 -4.86 -0.73
N PRO A 124 -1.71 -4.75 -2.02
CA PRO A 124 -2.02 -3.60 -2.86
C PRO A 124 -3.49 -3.24 -3.02
N LYS A 125 -4.39 -4.23 -3.00
CA LYS A 125 -5.85 -3.97 -3.00
C LYS A 125 -6.27 -3.10 -1.81
N ASN A 126 -5.69 -3.34 -0.63
CA ASN A 126 -6.07 -2.66 0.60
C ASN A 126 -5.52 -1.24 0.63
N ILE A 127 -4.24 -1.11 0.28
CA ILE A 127 -3.55 0.18 0.17
C ILE A 127 -4.19 1.04 -0.91
N MET A 128 -4.53 0.47 -2.08
CA MET A 128 -5.24 1.17 -3.15
C MET A 128 -6.51 1.87 -2.65
N LEU A 129 -7.40 1.13 -1.97
CA LEU A 129 -8.66 1.69 -1.47
C LEU A 129 -8.43 2.78 -0.42
N THR A 130 -7.45 2.55 0.45
CA THR A 130 -7.06 3.50 1.49
C THR A 130 -6.47 4.78 0.88
N CYS A 131 -5.63 4.68 -0.15
CA CYS A 131 -5.10 5.85 -0.87
C CYS A 131 -6.20 6.65 -1.55
N ILE A 132 -7.21 6.00 -2.14
CA ILE A 132 -8.37 6.69 -2.74
C ILE A 132 -9.16 7.43 -1.66
N TYR A 133 -9.42 6.77 -0.53
CA TYR A 133 -10.12 7.37 0.61
C TYR A 133 -9.37 8.59 1.18
N ALA A 134 -8.06 8.45 1.42
CA ALA A 134 -7.22 9.55 1.89
C ALA A 134 -7.12 10.70 0.88
N ALA A 135 -7.06 10.39 -0.43
CA ALA A 135 -7.07 11.40 -1.49
C ALA A 135 -8.39 12.18 -1.53
N CYS A 136 -9.53 11.51 -1.35
CA CYS A 136 -10.83 12.18 -1.21
C CYS A 136 -10.81 13.20 -0.07
N LYS A 137 -10.32 12.83 1.11
CA LYS A 137 -10.17 13.75 2.25
C LYS A 137 -9.26 14.93 1.93
N ALA A 138 -8.07 14.66 1.36
CA ALA A 138 -7.08 15.69 1.06
C ALA A 138 -7.55 16.69 -0.01
N GLU A 139 -8.38 16.23 -0.95
CA GLU A 139 -8.93 17.03 -2.05
C GLU A 139 -10.30 17.65 -1.74
N GLU A 140 -10.70 17.65 -0.46
CA GLU A 140 -11.96 18.20 0.06
C GLU A 140 -13.22 17.57 -0.56
N ASN A 141 -13.12 16.30 -0.96
CA ASN A 141 -14.23 15.52 -1.50
C ASN A 141 -14.73 14.51 -0.46
N HIS A 142 -15.98 14.66 -0.02
CA HIS A 142 -16.54 13.87 1.06
C HIS A 142 -17.08 12.54 0.52
N VAL A 143 -16.44 11.43 0.91
CA VAL A 143 -16.88 10.05 0.64
C VAL A 143 -16.66 9.25 1.91
N SER A 144 -17.67 8.49 2.35
CA SER A 144 -17.51 7.61 3.50
C SER A 144 -16.75 6.34 3.13
N ALA A 145 -16.03 5.76 4.10
CA ALA A 145 -15.36 4.47 3.90
C ALA A 145 -16.38 3.36 3.57
N GLU A 146 -17.60 3.46 4.11
CA GLU A 146 -18.70 2.54 3.82
C GLU A 146 -19.15 2.59 2.37
N GLU A 147 -19.32 3.78 1.79
CA GLU A 147 -19.69 3.92 0.37
C GLU A 147 -18.60 3.34 -0.54
N LEU A 148 -17.34 3.63 -0.24
CA LEU A 148 -16.20 3.10 -1.01
C LEU A 148 -16.11 1.57 -0.88
N GLY A 149 -16.29 1.04 0.34
CA GLY A 149 -16.30 -0.40 0.61
C GLY A 149 -17.45 -1.12 -0.08
N LYS A 150 -18.68 -0.56 -0.05
CA LYS A 150 -19.86 -1.12 -0.72
C LYS A 150 -19.67 -1.21 -2.23
N GLY A 151 -19.13 -0.18 -2.87
CA GLY A 151 -18.95 -0.18 -4.33
C GLY A 151 -17.93 -1.20 -4.84
N ILE A 152 -17.11 -1.77 -3.96
CA ILE A 152 -16.02 -2.71 -4.31
C ILE A 152 -16.19 -4.05 -3.55
N GLU A 153 -17.31 -4.21 -2.84
CA GLU A 153 -17.64 -5.39 -2.03
C GLU A 153 -16.53 -5.75 -1.05
N GLN A 154 -15.99 -4.76 -0.33
CA GLN A 154 -14.96 -4.92 0.69
C GLN A 154 -15.41 -4.36 2.03
N ASP A 155 -14.89 -4.94 3.11
CA ASP A 155 -15.09 -4.41 4.46
C ASP A 155 -14.41 -3.04 4.60
N HIS A 156 -15.20 -2.04 4.95
CA HIS A 156 -14.75 -0.67 5.14
C HIS A 156 -13.79 -0.51 6.33
N GLN A 157 -13.85 -1.41 7.33
CA GLN A 157 -12.90 -1.37 8.45
C GLN A 157 -11.47 -1.58 7.98
N MET A 158 -11.24 -2.34 6.91
CA MET A 158 -9.92 -2.49 6.32
C MET A 158 -9.35 -1.15 5.81
N ILE A 159 -10.20 -0.31 5.22
CA ILE A 159 -9.77 1.03 4.77
C ILE A 159 -9.34 1.88 5.97
N LEU A 160 -10.13 1.86 7.05
CA LEU A 160 -9.86 2.63 8.25
C LEU A 160 -8.60 2.15 8.98
N ASN A 161 -8.41 0.83 9.09
CA ASN A 161 -7.26 0.23 9.76
C ASN A 161 -5.93 0.55 9.06
N ASN A 162 -5.94 0.75 7.73
CA ASN A 162 -4.74 1.11 6.97
C ASN A 162 -4.54 2.62 6.84
N GLU A 163 -5.47 3.46 7.32
CA GLU A 163 -5.43 4.91 7.08
C GLU A 163 -4.16 5.54 7.66
N MET A 164 -3.86 5.25 8.93
CA MET A 164 -2.65 5.78 9.60
C MET A 164 -1.37 5.31 8.91
N LEU A 165 -1.35 4.06 8.47
CA LEU A 165 -0.22 3.47 7.77
C LEU A 165 0.08 4.21 6.45
N VAL A 166 -0.95 4.54 5.67
CA VAL A 166 -0.80 5.27 4.39
C VAL A 166 -0.38 6.72 4.62
N LEU A 167 -0.80 7.34 5.72
CA LEU A 167 -0.47 8.74 6.03
C LEU A 167 0.94 8.93 6.62
N GLN A 168 1.51 7.88 7.22
CA GLN A 168 2.86 7.90 7.77
C GLN A 168 3.97 7.65 6.73
N ALA A 169 3.62 6.99 5.61
CA ALA A 169 4.53 6.67 4.52
C ALA A 169 4.85 7.90 3.64
#